data_AF-A0A1Y2C051-F1
#
_entry.id   AF-A0A1Y2C051-F1
#
_cell.length_a   1.000
_cell.length_b   1.000
_cell.length_c   1.000
_cell.angle_alpha   90.00
_cell.angle_beta   90.00
_cell.angle_gamma   90.00
#
_symmetry.space_group_name_H-M   'P 1'
#
loop_
_entity.id
_entity.type
_entity.pdbx_description
1 polymer ?
#
loop_
_entity_poly.entity_id
_entity_poly.type
_entity_poly.pdbx_seq_one_letter_code
_entity_poly.pdbx_strand_id
1 'polypeptide(L)'
;MEIDINDAAGRIHTIPILFDEAAASIGQLRIVSIKLDAPCAELKHFSSNVDFERIEAELKRVAYSIAMIDAYQPFWDNFDEIDRQAFVVDGLGRSSCKRKIALGDNCFLHIEVADPLYPTELPSIRISGPEANTRPLEFKVVTNRKLW
;
A
#
# COMPACT_ATOMS: atom_id res chain seq x y z
N MET A 1 7.90 -15.09 12.95
CA MET A 1 9.10 -14.84 12.12
C MET A 1 8.75 -13.77 11.12
N GLU A 2 9.71 -12.99 10.66
CA GLU A 2 9.49 -11.99 9.61
C GLU A 2 10.49 -12.24 8.48
N ILE A 3 10.05 -12.03 7.24
CA ILE A 3 10.92 -12.02 6.06
C ILE A 3 10.91 -10.60 5.51
N ASP A 4 12.09 -10.01 5.43
CA ASP A 4 12.27 -8.71 4.78
C ASP A 4 12.68 -8.92 3.32
N ILE A 5 11.98 -8.23 2.42
CA ILE A 5 12.28 -8.19 1.00
C ILE A 5 12.70 -6.77 0.65
N ASN A 6 13.87 -6.62 0.05
CA ASN A 6 14.29 -5.35 -0.54
C ASN A 6 13.80 -5.29 -1.99
N ASP A 7 13.18 -4.17 -2.35
CA ASP A 7 12.84 -3.90 -3.74
C ASP A 7 13.98 -3.21 -4.50
N ALA A 8 13.75 -2.92 -5.79
CA ALA A 8 14.74 -2.29 -6.66
C ALA A 8 15.10 -0.84 -6.25
N ALA A 9 14.21 -0.16 -5.54
CA ALA A 9 14.43 1.19 -5.01
C ALA A 9 15.08 1.19 -3.61
N GLY A 10 15.34 0.00 -3.04
CA GLY A 10 15.94 -0.16 -1.70
C GLY A 10 14.93 0.00 -0.56
N ARG A 11 13.62 -0.10 -0.83
CA ARG A 11 12.57 -0.14 0.19
C ARG A 11 12.48 -1.54 0.77
N ILE A 12 12.24 -1.61 2.08
CA ILE A 12 12.06 -2.87 2.81
C ILE A 12 10.56 -3.16 2.93
N HIS A 13 10.16 -4.32 2.44
CA HIS A 13 8.83 -4.91 2.59
C HIS A 13 8.89 -6.07 3.57
N THR A 14 8.22 -5.92 4.73
CA THR A 14 8.23 -6.95 5.77
C THR A 14 7.01 -7.85 5.65
N ILE A 15 7.26 -9.15 5.55
CA ILE A 15 6.27 -10.21 5.53
C ILE A 15 6.28 -10.92 6.88
N PRO A 16 5.32 -10.65 7.78
CA PRO A 16 5.20 -11.39 9.02
C PRO A 16 4.62 -12.77 8.73
N ILE A 17 5.33 -13.78 9.24
CA ILE A 17 4.96 -15.19 9.26
C ILE A 17 4.55 -15.53 10.68
N LEU A 18 3.24 -15.70 10.87
CA LEU A 18 2.66 -16.18 12.13
C LEU A 18 2.63 -17.70 12.13
N PHE A 19 3.09 -18.30 13.22
CA PHE A 19 3.01 -19.74 13.45
C PHE A 19 1.92 -20.07 14.48
N ASP A 20 1.17 -21.15 14.26
CA ASP A 20 0.26 -21.70 15.28
C ASP A 20 1.04 -22.65 16.20
N GLU A 21 1.35 -22.17 17.41
CA GLU A 21 2.11 -22.94 18.42
C GLU A 21 1.32 -24.15 18.96
N ALA A 22 -0.03 -24.15 18.90
CA ALA A 22 -0.84 -25.26 19.38
C ALA A 22 -0.74 -26.51 18.47
N ALA A 23 -0.30 -26.34 17.22
CA ALA A 23 -0.06 -27.41 16.26
C ALA A 23 1.39 -27.94 16.26
N ALA A 24 2.29 -27.32 17.02
CA ALA A 24 3.71 -27.68 17.08
C ALA A 24 3.99 -29.07 17.69
N SER A 25 2.96 -29.77 18.14
CA SER A 25 3.03 -31.05 18.85
C SER A 25 3.59 -32.22 18.03
N ILE A 26 3.66 -32.15 16.68
CA ILE A 26 4.15 -33.26 15.84
C ILE A 26 4.76 -32.73 14.54
N GLY A 27 5.97 -32.15 14.57
CA GLY A 27 6.78 -31.89 13.36
C GLY A 27 6.16 -31.03 12.24
N GLN A 28 4.99 -30.43 12.47
CA GLN A 28 4.24 -29.62 11.51
C GLN A 28 4.22 -28.18 11.99
N LEU A 29 5.00 -27.32 11.34
CA LEU A 29 4.84 -25.87 11.46
C LEU A 29 3.60 -25.46 10.66
N ARG A 30 2.64 -24.77 11.27
CA ARG A 30 1.52 -24.16 10.55
C ARG A 30 1.83 -22.69 10.32
N ILE A 31 1.90 -22.27 9.06
CA ILE A 31 1.96 -20.85 8.71
C ILE A 31 0.52 -20.33 8.61
N VAL A 32 0.21 -19.27 9.36
CA VAL A 32 -1.15 -18.78 9.62
C VAL A 32 -1.50 -17.53 8.79
N SER A 33 -0.50 -16.77 8.34
CA SER A 33 -0.72 -15.64 7.43
C SER A 33 0.58 -15.14 6.82
N ILE A 34 0.49 -14.67 5.57
CA ILE A 34 1.49 -13.85 4.88
C ILE A 34 0.84 -12.49 4.67
N LYS A 35 1.35 -11.43 5.30
CA LYS A 35 0.85 -10.07 5.11
C LYS A 35 1.88 -9.28 4.31
N LEU A 36 1.60 -8.99 3.05
CA LEU A 36 2.38 -8.01 2.30
C LEU A 36 1.82 -6.61 2.60
N ASP A 37 2.68 -5.62 2.75
CA ASP A 37 2.33 -4.20 2.87
C ASP A 37 1.94 -3.60 1.50
N ALA A 38 1.20 -4.38 0.70
CA ALA A 38 0.81 -4.03 -0.65
C ALA A 38 -0.20 -2.88 -0.67
N PRO A 39 -0.13 -1.99 -1.69
CA PRO A 39 -1.05 -0.87 -1.83
C PRO A 39 -2.50 -1.35 -1.92
N CYS A 40 -3.41 -0.69 -1.22
CA CYS A 40 -4.85 -0.94 -1.28
C CYS A 40 -5.25 -2.38 -0.89
N ALA A 41 -4.33 -3.18 -0.33
CA ALA A 41 -4.57 -4.58 -0.09
C ALA A 41 -5.42 -4.82 1.17
N GLU A 42 -6.50 -5.57 0.98
CA GLU A 42 -7.12 -6.33 2.06
C GLU A 42 -6.15 -7.41 2.53
N LEU A 43 -5.97 -7.51 3.84
CA LEU A 43 -5.29 -8.61 4.52
C LEU A 43 -5.83 -9.95 4.02
N LYS A 44 -5.12 -10.62 3.11
CA LYS A 44 -5.46 -12.00 2.76
C LYS A 44 -4.92 -12.92 3.85
N HIS A 45 -5.78 -13.28 4.79
CA HIS A 45 -5.50 -14.28 5.82
C HIS A 45 -5.46 -15.67 5.19
N PHE A 46 -4.38 -16.42 5.42
CA PHE A 46 -4.23 -17.77 4.87
C PHE A 46 -3.65 -18.71 5.93
N SER A 47 -4.51 -19.53 6.53
CA SER A 47 -4.10 -20.61 7.44
C SER A 47 -3.91 -21.90 6.65
N SER A 48 -2.74 -22.55 6.75
CA SER A 48 -2.57 -23.91 6.21
C SER A 48 -1.63 -24.81 7.04
N ASN A 49 -1.87 -26.12 6.97
CA ASN A 49 -1.02 -27.16 7.57
C ASN A 49 0.05 -27.60 6.56
N VAL A 50 1.32 -27.65 6.98
CA VAL A 50 2.46 -27.83 6.05
C VAL A 50 2.85 -29.31 5.90
N ASP A 51 2.89 -29.78 4.64
CA ASP A 51 3.52 -31.01 4.12
C ASP A 51 4.33 -30.65 2.83
N PHE A 52 5.17 -31.55 2.31
CA PHE A 52 6.19 -31.29 1.25
C PHE A 52 5.63 -30.68 -0.07
N GLU A 53 4.48 -31.14 -0.57
CA GLU A 53 3.80 -30.54 -1.75
C GLU A 53 3.37 -29.09 -1.53
N ARG A 54 3.20 -28.66 -0.26
CA ARG A 54 2.84 -27.28 0.09
C ARG A 54 4.05 -26.35 0.19
N ILE A 55 5.28 -26.86 0.32
CA ILE A 55 6.50 -26.03 0.22
C ILE A 55 6.56 -25.36 -1.16
N GLU A 56 6.22 -26.08 -2.22
CA GLU A 56 6.13 -25.51 -3.58
C GLU A 56 5.05 -24.42 -3.68
N ALA A 57 3.90 -24.62 -3.03
CA ALA A 57 2.83 -23.62 -2.99
C ALA A 57 3.24 -22.35 -2.23
N GLU A 58 3.96 -22.49 -1.11
CA GLU A 58 4.50 -21.33 -0.37
C GLU A 58 5.61 -20.62 -1.16
N LEU A 59 6.48 -21.35 -1.86
CA LEU A 59 7.49 -20.76 -2.76
C LEU A 59 6.83 -19.99 -3.91
N LYS A 60 5.76 -20.52 -4.50
CA LYS A 60 4.95 -19.80 -5.51
C LYS A 60 4.33 -18.52 -4.95
N ARG A 61 3.92 -18.51 -3.68
CA ARG A 61 3.38 -17.31 -3.02
C ARG A 61 4.45 -16.26 -2.77
N VAL A 62 5.63 -16.66 -2.29
CA VAL A 62 6.77 -15.73 -2.16
C VAL A 62 7.15 -15.16 -3.52
N ALA A 63 7.22 -15.99 -4.56
CA ALA A 63 7.47 -15.53 -5.93
C ALA A 63 6.38 -14.57 -6.43
N TYR A 64 5.11 -14.83 -6.13
CA TYR A 64 4.02 -13.90 -6.44
C TYR A 64 4.14 -12.59 -5.67
N SER A 65 4.47 -12.62 -4.38
CA SER A 65 4.71 -11.41 -3.58
C SER A 65 5.84 -10.55 -4.16
N ILE A 66 6.94 -11.17 -4.59
CA ILE A 66 8.04 -10.48 -5.28
C ILE A 66 7.55 -9.84 -6.58
N ALA A 67 6.82 -10.58 -7.41
CA ALA A 67 6.27 -10.04 -8.66
C ALA A 67 5.30 -8.86 -8.42
N MET A 68 4.52 -8.89 -7.34
CA MET A 68 3.64 -7.78 -6.95
C MET A 68 4.44 -6.57 -6.46
N ILE A 69 5.52 -6.77 -5.69
CA ILE A 69 6.43 -5.68 -5.28
C ILE A 69 7.01 -4.99 -6.52
N ASP A 70 7.45 -5.76 -7.51
CA ASP A 70 7.95 -5.21 -8.76
C ASP A 70 6.87 -4.42 -9.53
N ALA A 71 5.64 -4.95 -9.58
CA ALA A 71 4.53 -4.30 -10.26
C ALA A 71 4.10 -2.97 -9.61
N TYR A 72 4.25 -2.85 -8.28
CA TYR A 72 3.84 -1.66 -7.54
C TYR A 72 4.95 -0.61 -7.35
N GLN A 73 6.15 -0.82 -7.90
CA GLN A 73 7.23 0.17 -7.83
C GLN A 73 6.76 1.59 -8.24
N PRO A 74 6.04 1.78 -9.36
CA PRO A 74 5.62 3.13 -9.77
C PRO A 74 4.66 3.78 -8.78
N PHE A 75 3.85 2.99 -8.06
CA PHE A 75 2.93 3.52 -7.05
C PHE A 75 3.71 4.06 -5.85
N TRP A 76 4.64 3.27 -5.33
CA TRP A 76 5.45 3.70 -4.19
C TRP A 76 6.38 4.84 -4.56
N ASP A 77 6.92 4.89 -5.79
CA ASP A 77 7.75 5.99 -6.27
C ASP A 77 6.98 7.33 -6.25
N ASN A 78 5.75 7.33 -6.78
CA ASN A 78 4.88 8.51 -6.75
C ASN A 78 4.57 8.96 -5.32
N PHE A 79 4.27 8.01 -4.43
CA PHE A 79 3.92 8.33 -3.05
C PHE A 79 5.13 8.76 -2.22
N ASP A 80 6.32 8.21 -2.48
CA ASP A 80 7.58 8.66 -1.88
C ASP A 80 7.95 10.08 -2.32
N GLU A 81 7.67 10.44 -3.58
CA GLU A 81 7.82 11.81 -4.04
C GLU A 81 6.89 12.76 -3.30
N ILE A 82 5.61 12.41 -3.19
CA ILE A 82 4.61 13.21 -2.45
C ILE A 82 5.00 13.35 -0.98
N ASP A 83 5.37 12.26 -0.33
CA ASP A 83 5.74 12.23 1.09
C ASP A 83 7.01 13.06 1.36
N ARG A 84 7.90 13.17 0.37
CA ARG A 84 9.12 13.98 0.43
C ARG A 84 8.90 15.46 0.12
N GLN A 85 7.97 15.79 -0.77
CA GLN A 85 7.78 17.15 -1.28
C GLN A 85 6.62 17.91 -0.63
N ALA A 86 5.64 17.20 -0.08
CA ALA A 86 4.42 17.78 0.46
C ALA A 86 4.31 17.56 1.96
N PHE A 87 3.55 18.43 2.64
CA PHE A 87 3.26 18.24 4.06
C PHE A 87 2.10 17.28 4.25
N VAL A 88 2.41 15.98 4.25
CA VAL A 88 1.44 14.89 4.46
C VAL A 88 1.11 14.75 5.94
N VAL A 89 -0.18 14.84 6.24
CA VAL A 89 -0.74 14.81 7.61
C VAL A 89 -1.32 13.43 7.95
N ASP A 90 -1.73 12.66 6.95
CA ASP A 90 -2.30 11.32 7.14
C ASP A 90 -2.04 10.42 5.91
N GLY A 91 -1.96 9.11 6.17
CA GLY A 91 -1.88 8.07 5.14
C GLY A 91 -0.47 7.54 4.85
N LEU A 92 0.58 7.84 5.60
CA LEU A 92 2.00 7.52 5.30
C LEU A 92 2.39 6.03 5.14
N GLY A 93 1.47 5.08 5.29
CA GLY A 93 1.76 3.64 5.15
C GLY A 93 1.94 3.18 3.69
N ARG A 94 2.77 2.15 3.47
CA ARG A 94 3.01 1.53 2.15
C ARG A 94 1.76 0.87 1.55
N SER A 95 0.85 0.40 2.41
CA SER A 95 -0.44 -0.15 2.00
C SER A 95 -1.52 0.92 1.76
N SER A 96 -1.28 2.17 2.18
CA SER A 96 -2.25 3.24 2.05
C SER A 96 -2.18 3.85 0.67
N CYS A 97 -3.30 3.79 -0.05
CA CYS A 97 -3.51 4.49 -1.32
C CYS A 97 -4.04 5.91 -1.15
N LYS A 98 -4.00 6.42 0.08
CA LYS A 98 -4.54 7.72 0.45
C LYS A 98 -3.44 8.61 0.98
N ARG A 99 -3.53 9.90 0.66
CA ARG A 99 -2.75 10.94 1.32
C ARG A 99 -3.64 12.13 1.64
N LYS A 100 -3.51 12.63 2.86
CA LYS A 100 -4.07 13.91 3.28
C LYS A 100 -2.92 14.91 3.36
N ILE A 101 -2.91 15.88 2.47
CA ILE A 101 -1.84 16.86 2.30
C ILE A 101 -2.34 18.22 2.78
N ALA A 102 -1.58 18.90 3.64
CA ALA A 102 -1.89 20.25 4.07
C ALA A 102 -1.61 21.24 2.92
N LEU A 103 -2.59 22.11 2.62
CA LEU A 103 -2.46 23.20 1.64
C LEU A 103 -2.20 24.56 2.29
N GLY A 104 -2.31 24.67 3.62
CA GLY A 104 -2.34 25.94 4.36
C GLY A 104 -3.76 26.38 4.72
N ASP A 105 -3.89 27.39 5.60
CA ASP A 105 -5.17 28.00 6.01
C ASP A 105 -6.29 27.01 6.36
N ASN A 106 -5.95 25.97 7.13
CA ASN A 106 -6.84 24.87 7.51
C ASN A 106 -7.49 24.13 6.33
N CYS A 107 -6.85 24.15 5.16
CA CYS A 107 -7.24 23.42 3.97
C CYS A 107 -6.37 22.18 3.76
N PHE A 108 -6.99 21.10 3.32
CA PHE A 108 -6.34 19.83 3.05
C PHE A 108 -6.78 19.30 1.69
N LEU A 109 -5.82 18.81 0.92
CA LEU A 109 -6.02 18.01 -0.28
C LEU A 109 -6.01 16.53 0.12
N HIS A 110 -7.06 15.82 -0.26
CA HIS A 110 -7.16 14.37 -0.12
C HIS A 110 -7.03 13.78 -1.52
N ILE A 111 -6.03 12.92 -1.68
CA ILE A 111 -5.87 12.10 -2.88
C ILE A 111 -6.07 10.63 -2.53
N GLU A 112 -6.73 9.91 -3.43
CA GLU A 112 -6.91 8.47 -3.35
C GLU A 112 -6.67 7.85 -4.73
N VAL A 113 -5.65 6.99 -4.82
CA VAL A 113 -5.38 6.18 -6.01
C VAL A 113 -6.28 4.95 -5.96
N ALA A 114 -7.12 4.77 -6.98
CA ALA A 114 -8.08 3.68 -7.03
C ALA A 114 -7.41 2.35 -7.43
N ASP A 115 -6.53 2.37 -8.43
CA ASP A 115 -5.75 1.22 -8.85
C ASP A 115 -4.24 1.51 -8.73
N PRO A 116 -3.53 0.86 -7.78
CA PRO A 116 -2.10 1.03 -7.60
C PRO A 116 -1.25 0.49 -8.76
N LEU A 117 -1.82 -0.31 -9.68
CA LEU A 117 -1.12 -0.69 -10.91
C LEU A 117 -1.09 0.45 -11.93
N TYR A 118 -1.95 1.46 -11.77
CA TYR A 118 -2.02 2.64 -12.63
C TYR A 118 -1.95 3.94 -11.80
N PRO A 119 -0.85 4.17 -11.07
CA PRO A 119 -0.75 5.24 -10.07
C PRO A 119 -0.67 6.65 -10.68
N THR A 120 -0.54 6.75 -12.00
CA THR A 120 -0.56 8.00 -12.75
C THR A 120 -1.93 8.31 -13.35
N GLU A 121 -2.92 7.43 -13.23
CA GLU A 121 -4.30 7.78 -13.57
C GLU A 121 -4.83 8.84 -12.60
N LEU A 122 -5.78 9.64 -13.06
CA LEU A 122 -6.33 10.73 -12.28
C LEU A 122 -6.91 10.19 -10.96
N PRO A 123 -6.35 10.56 -9.79
CA PRO A 123 -6.85 10.07 -8.52
C PRO A 123 -8.20 10.68 -8.18
N SER A 124 -8.89 10.07 -7.22
CA SER A 124 -9.98 10.74 -6.52
C SER A 124 -9.41 11.91 -5.74
N ILE A 125 -9.92 13.11 -6.01
CA ILE A 125 -9.46 14.36 -5.40
C ILE A 125 -10.61 14.97 -4.60
N ARG A 126 -10.35 15.29 -3.33
CA ARG A 126 -11.27 16.05 -2.47
C ARG A 126 -10.50 17.12 -1.73
N ILE A 127 -11.11 18.29 -1.56
CA ILE A 127 -10.56 19.38 -0.74
C ILE A 127 -11.46 19.54 0.48
N SER A 128 -10.86 19.77 1.65
CA SER A 128 -11.60 20.02 2.90
C SER A 128 -11.02 21.20 3.66
N GLY A 129 -11.87 22.01 4.29
CA GLY A 129 -11.48 23.22 5.01
C GLY A 129 -12.62 24.24 5.02
N PRO A 130 -12.37 25.48 5.47
CA PRO A 130 -13.34 26.57 5.38
C PRO A 130 -13.74 26.86 3.93
N GLU A 131 -15.05 27.00 3.65
CA GLU A 131 -15.57 27.14 2.28
C GLU A 131 -14.93 28.28 1.49
N ALA A 132 -14.69 29.42 2.16
CA ALA A 132 -14.05 30.59 1.56
C ALA A 132 -12.68 30.27 0.94
N ASN A 133 -11.97 29.28 1.49
CA ASN A 133 -10.65 28.87 1.06
C ASN A 133 -10.70 27.66 0.10
N THR A 134 -11.64 26.73 0.28
CA THR A 134 -11.71 25.50 -0.53
C THR A 134 -12.40 25.72 -1.87
N ARG A 135 -13.45 26.55 -1.93
CA ARG A 135 -14.28 26.73 -3.13
C ARG A 135 -13.49 27.18 -4.37
N PRO A 136 -12.53 28.13 -4.28
CA PRO A 136 -11.68 28.48 -5.42
C PRO A 136 -10.80 27.32 -5.88
N LEU A 137 -10.33 26.47 -4.96
CA LEU A 137 -9.48 25.33 -5.27
C LEU A 137 -10.26 24.21 -5.94
N GLU A 138 -11.46 23.91 -5.44
CA GLU A 138 -12.37 22.93 -6.06
C GLU A 138 -12.71 23.32 -7.50
N PHE A 139 -13.01 24.60 -7.73
CA PHE A 139 -13.26 25.12 -9.08
C PHE A 139 -12.03 24.93 -9.99
N LYS A 140 -10.81 25.20 -9.48
CA LYS A 140 -9.57 24.97 -10.25
C LYS A 140 -9.37 23.49 -10.58
N VAL A 141 -9.65 22.57 -9.64
CA VAL A 141 -9.55 21.12 -9.88
C VAL A 141 -10.52 20.69 -10.96
N VAL A 142 -11.80 21.07 -10.86
CA VAL A 142 -12.83 20.70 -11.86
C VAL A 142 -12.50 21.26 -13.24
N THR A 143 -12.09 22.53 -13.31
CA THR A 143 -11.78 23.21 -14.58
C THR A 143 -10.60 22.56 -15.30
N ASN A 144 -9.59 22.15 -14.54
CA ASN A 144 -8.33 21.64 -15.09
C ASN A 144 -8.26 20.10 -15.12
N ARG A 145 -9.31 19.39 -14.69
CA ARG A 145 -9.32 17.91 -14.63
C ARG A 145 -8.96 17.24 -15.95
N LYS A 146 -9.32 17.87 -17.07
CA LYS A 146 -9.04 17.39 -18.44
C LYS A 146 -7.59 17.55 -18.90
N LEU A 147 -6.75 18.23 -18.13
CA LEU A 147 -5.33 18.44 -18.43
C LEU A 147 -4.42 17.37 -17.82
N TRP A 148 -5.02 16.45 -17.06
CA TRP A 148 -4.34 15.27 -16.52
C TRP A 148 -3.99 14.29 -17.64
#